data_AF-A0A927P000-F1
#
_entry.id   AF-A0A927P000-F1
#
_cell.length_a   1.000
_cell.length_b   1.000
_cell.length_c   1.000
_cell.angle_alpha   90.00
_cell.angle_beta   90.00
_cell.angle_gamma   90.00
#
_symmetry.space_group_name_H-M   'P 1'
#
loop_
_entity.id
_entity.type
_entity.pdbx_description
1 polymer ?
#
loop_
_entity_poly.entity_id
_entity_poly.type
_entity_poly.pdbx_seq_one_letter_code
_entity_poly.pdbx_strand_id
1 'polypeptide(L)'
;MTFRKLTDISYTDTQKLDLYLPDCEGKAPLFIFFHGGGIENGDKADPGSFAELAESGIAVASANYRLYPEAKFPEFIEDAAAAVAWCMKKSGEEFSGVYVGGSSAGSYLSMMLAFDEHYLMQYGISPNEIDGYFFDAGQPTTHYNVLRERGLDTRLVRVDEAAPIYFLKDAK
;
A
#
# COMPACT_ATOMS: atom_id res chain seq x y z
N MET A 1 -15.18 -14.79 18.05
CA MET A 1 -14.64 -14.17 16.84
C MET A 1 -13.49 -15.05 16.41
N THR A 2 -13.47 -15.47 15.14
CA THR A 2 -12.44 -16.35 14.53
C THR A 2 -11.21 -15.57 14.07
N PHE A 3 -11.11 -14.30 14.47
CA PHE A 3 -9.98 -13.43 14.24
C PHE A 3 -9.89 -12.36 15.35
N ARG A 4 -8.72 -11.72 15.46
CA ARG A 4 -8.44 -10.60 16.36
C ARG A 4 -8.20 -9.32 15.55
N LYS A 5 -8.87 -8.23 15.92
CA LYS A 5 -8.62 -6.90 15.37
C LYS A 5 -7.79 -6.05 16.33
N LEU A 6 -6.69 -5.48 15.86
CA LEU A 6 -5.92 -4.45 16.53
C LEU A 6 -6.09 -3.13 15.77
N THR A 7 -6.33 -2.04 16.48
CA THR A 7 -6.66 -0.74 15.86
C THR A 7 -5.60 0.31 16.15
N ASP A 8 -5.50 1.28 15.25
CA ASP A 8 -4.75 2.52 15.44
C ASP A 8 -3.27 2.31 15.81
N ILE A 9 -2.65 1.29 15.21
CA ILE A 9 -1.23 1.01 15.40
C ILE A 9 -0.42 2.03 14.60
N SER A 10 0.34 2.87 15.29
CA SER A 10 1.26 3.82 14.65
C SER A 10 2.41 3.10 13.96
N TYR A 11 2.62 3.43 12.69
CA TYR A 11 3.79 3.00 11.92
C TYR A 11 4.71 4.17 11.53
N THR A 12 4.20 5.41 11.61
CA THR A 12 4.97 6.66 11.69
C THR A 12 4.42 7.53 12.82
N ASP A 13 4.96 8.75 12.98
CA ASP A 13 4.45 9.72 13.97
C ASP A 13 3.00 10.17 13.69
N THR A 14 2.58 10.13 12.44
CA THR A 14 1.26 10.66 12.01
C THR A 14 0.35 9.61 11.39
N GLN A 15 0.89 8.48 10.90
CA GLN A 15 0.12 7.48 10.20
C GLN A 15 -0.05 6.18 10.97
N LYS A 16 -1.22 5.57 10.78
CA LYS A 16 -1.69 4.41 11.52
C LYS A 16 -2.25 3.34 10.59
N LEU A 17 -2.25 2.12 11.08
CA LEU A 17 -2.89 0.98 10.44
C LEU A 17 -3.76 0.18 11.42
N ASP A 18 -4.68 -0.60 10.89
CA ASP A 18 -5.44 -1.62 11.61
C ASP A 18 -4.95 -3.00 11.16
N LEU A 19 -4.78 -3.92 12.10
CA LEU A 19 -4.45 -5.33 11.83
C LEU A 19 -5.65 -6.22 12.10
N TYR A 20 -5.96 -7.05 11.12
CA TYR A 20 -6.92 -8.15 11.23
C TYR A 20 -6.10 -9.44 11.20
N LEU A 21 -6.09 -10.18 12.31
CA LEU A 21 -5.24 -11.34 12.49
C LEU A 21 -6.10 -12.60 12.62
N PRO A 22 -5.94 -13.61 11.76
CA PRO A 22 -6.66 -14.87 11.88
C PRO A 22 -6.37 -15.55 13.23
N ASP A 23 -7.35 -16.27 13.76
CA ASP A 23 -7.15 -17.16 14.91
C ASP A 23 -6.73 -18.55 14.40
N CYS A 24 -5.43 -18.69 14.06
CA CYS A 24 -4.86 -19.93 13.54
C CYS A 24 -3.61 -20.36 14.29
N GLU A 25 -3.35 -21.67 14.33
CA GLU A 25 -2.08 -22.22 14.78
C GLU A 25 -1.01 -21.99 13.69
N GLY A 26 0.01 -21.18 14.01
CA GLY A 26 1.13 -20.92 13.10
C GLY A 26 1.06 -19.54 12.42
N LYS A 27 1.76 -19.42 11.29
CA LYS A 27 1.91 -18.15 10.55
C LYS A 27 0.88 -18.05 9.43
N ALA A 28 0.31 -16.86 9.26
CA ALA A 28 -0.63 -16.56 8.19
C ALA A 28 0.01 -15.67 7.10
N PRO A 29 -0.43 -15.74 5.83
CA PRO A 29 -0.05 -14.73 4.85
C PRO A 29 -0.62 -13.36 5.27
N LEU A 30 0.16 -12.30 5.06
CA LEU A 30 -0.25 -10.93 5.33
C LEU A 30 -0.56 -10.20 4.03
N PHE A 31 -1.74 -9.61 3.94
CA PHE A 31 -2.11 -8.65 2.90
C PHE A 31 -2.07 -7.22 3.45
N ILE A 32 -1.14 -6.42 2.95
CA ILE A 32 -1.05 -4.99 3.24
C ILE A 32 -1.88 -4.25 2.21
N PHE A 33 -2.95 -3.59 2.67
CA PHE A 33 -3.92 -2.91 1.84
C PHE A 33 -3.84 -1.38 2.00
N PHE A 34 -3.81 -0.69 0.86
CA PHE A 34 -3.98 0.76 0.75
C PHE A 34 -5.33 1.11 0.15
N HIS A 35 -6.07 2.00 0.82
CA HIS A 35 -7.41 2.38 0.39
C HIS A 35 -7.43 3.22 -0.89
N GLY A 36 -8.61 3.33 -1.51
CA GLY A 36 -8.86 4.22 -2.64
C GLY A 36 -9.15 5.66 -2.20
N GLY A 37 -9.89 6.41 -3.03
CA GLY A 37 -10.27 7.79 -2.69
C GLY A 37 -9.36 8.87 -3.28
N GLY A 38 -8.57 8.51 -4.29
CA GLY A 38 -7.96 9.52 -5.16
C GLY A 38 -6.79 10.30 -4.55
N ILE A 39 -6.21 9.79 -3.46
CA ILE A 39 -5.23 10.51 -2.62
C ILE A 39 -5.86 11.71 -1.89
N GLU A 40 -7.18 11.89 -1.96
CA GLU A 40 -7.89 13.04 -1.36
C GLU A 40 -8.85 12.60 -0.24
N ASN A 41 -9.24 11.33 -0.22
CA ASN A 41 -10.22 10.78 0.70
C ASN A 41 -9.92 9.30 1.01
N GLY A 42 -10.71 8.75 1.92
CA GLY A 42 -10.62 7.36 2.36
C GLY A 42 -9.84 7.22 3.66
N ASP A 43 -9.89 6.02 4.23
CA ASP A 43 -9.14 5.64 5.42
C ASP A 43 -8.97 4.11 5.47
N LYS A 44 -8.33 3.65 6.54
CA LYS A 44 -8.05 2.25 6.85
C LYS A 44 -9.28 1.43 7.28
N ALA A 45 -10.48 2.00 7.31
CA ALA A 45 -11.67 1.26 7.73
C ALA A 45 -11.94 0.08 6.77
N ASP A 46 -12.60 -0.95 7.31
CA ASP A 46 -12.96 -2.13 6.54
C ASP A 46 -14.02 -1.79 5.49
N PRO A 47 -13.77 -2.07 4.19
CA PRO A 47 -14.80 -1.95 3.16
C PRO A 47 -15.82 -3.10 3.21
N GLY A 48 -15.74 -4.00 4.20
CA GLY A 48 -16.64 -5.13 4.40
C GLY A 48 -16.03 -6.49 3.99
N SER A 49 -14.70 -6.57 3.84
CA SER A 49 -14.00 -7.78 3.37
C SER A 49 -12.81 -8.20 4.23
N PHE A 50 -12.26 -7.33 5.08
CA PHE A 50 -11.08 -7.68 5.88
C PHE A 50 -11.39 -8.69 6.97
N ALA A 51 -12.58 -8.61 7.58
CA ALA A 51 -13.08 -9.65 8.46
C ALA A 51 -13.14 -11.02 7.75
N GLU A 52 -13.74 -11.09 6.56
CA GLU A 52 -13.86 -12.33 5.79
C GLU A 52 -12.50 -12.93 5.39
N LEU A 53 -11.55 -12.08 4.99
CA LEU A 53 -10.17 -12.50 4.72
C LEU A 53 -9.49 -13.07 5.97
N ALA A 54 -9.62 -12.41 7.11
CA ALA A 54 -9.06 -12.87 8.38
C ALA A 54 -9.72 -14.16 8.88
N GLU A 55 -11.03 -14.32 8.73
CA GLU A 55 -11.73 -15.56 9.04
C GLU A 55 -11.32 -16.71 8.11
N SER A 56 -10.88 -16.40 6.90
CA SER A 56 -10.36 -17.35 5.91
C SER A 56 -8.86 -17.67 6.07
N GLY A 57 -8.20 -17.15 7.12
CA GLY A 57 -6.80 -17.42 7.42
C GLY A 57 -5.79 -16.46 6.81
N ILE A 58 -6.23 -15.30 6.29
CA ILE A 58 -5.35 -14.27 5.71
C ILE A 58 -5.32 -13.05 6.64
N ALA A 59 -4.15 -12.71 7.15
CA ALA A 59 -3.99 -11.47 7.92
C ALA A 59 -4.11 -10.25 7.00
N VAL A 60 -4.71 -9.15 7.48
CA VAL A 60 -4.81 -7.90 6.74
C VAL A 60 -4.23 -6.75 7.55
N ALA A 61 -3.33 -5.98 6.96
CA ALA A 61 -2.89 -4.68 7.45
C ALA A 61 -3.48 -3.59 6.56
N SER A 62 -4.51 -2.88 7.06
CA SER A 62 -5.11 -1.75 6.34
C SER A 62 -4.45 -0.46 6.84
N ALA A 63 -3.74 0.25 5.95
CA ALA A 63 -2.93 1.41 6.33
C ALA A 63 -3.52 2.72 5.79
N ASN A 64 -3.59 3.74 6.65
CA ASN A 64 -3.75 5.12 6.20
C ASN A 64 -2.45 5.60 5.55
N TYR A 65 -2.53 6.63 4.72
CA TYR A 65 -1.41 7.42 4.22
C TYR A 65 -1.85 8.89 4.17
N ARG A 66 -0.91 9.85 4.15
CA ARG A 66 -1.27 11.27 4.09
C ARG A 66 -2.01 11.59 2.78
N LEU A 67 -2.98 12.48 2.87
CA LEU A 67 -3.84 12.87 1.74
C LEU A 67 -3.52 14.29 1.28
N TYR A 68 -3.82 14.56 0.02
CA TYR A 68 -3.81 15.90 -0.57
C TYR A 68 -4.99 16.73 -0.01
N PRO A 69 -4.82 18.04 0.27
CA PRO A 69 -3.65 18.88 -0.05
C PRO A 69 -2.54 18.92 1.00
N GLU A 70 -2.71 18.27 2.16
CA GLU A 70 -1.75 18.29 3.26
C GLU A 70 -0.45 17.55 2.93
N ALA A 71 -0.52 16.51 2.11
CA ALA A 71 0.62 15.84 1.49
C ALA A 71 0.60 15.99 -0.03
N LYS A 72 1.81 16.05 -0.58
CA LYS A 72 2.10 16.19 -2.01
C LYS A 72 2.98 15.05 -2.49
N PHE A 73 3.14 14.92 -3.80
CA PHE A 73 4.07 13.94 -4.33
C PHE A 73 5.51 14.23 -3.83
N PRO A 74 6.25 13.23 -3.31
CA PRO A 74 5.95 11.79 -3.21
C PRO A 74 5.49 11.29 -1.82
N GLU A 75 5.10 12.16 -0.88
CA GLU A 75 4.90 11.87 0.55
C GLU A 75 3.93 10.71 0.84
N PHE A 76 2.84 10.58 0.07
CA PHE A 76 1.89 9.47 0.22
C PHE A 76 2.45 8.12 -0.24
N ILE A 77 3.44 8.10 -1.14
CA ILE A 77 4.16 6.89 -1.53
C ILE A 77 5.18 6.53 -0.45
N GLU A 78 5.85 7.53 0.13
CA GLU A 78 6.76 7.34 1.26
C GLU A 78 6.04 6.74 2.48
N ASP A 79 4.83 7.21 2.78
CA ASP A 79 3.99 6.63 3.84
C ASP A 79 3.63 5.17 3.55
N ALA A 80 3.26 4.85 2.31
CA ALA A 80 2.99 3.47 1.90
C ALA A 80 4.22 2.58 2.05
N ALA A 81 5.40 3.06 1.66
CA ALA A 81 6.67 2.36 1.85
C ALA A 81 6.97 2.11 3.34
N ALA A 82 6.75 3.12 4.19
CA ALA A 82 6.92 3.01 5.63
C ALA A 82 5.98 1.96 6.25
N ALA A 83 4.73 1.89 5.79
CA ALA A 83 3.77 0.87 6.23
C ALA A 83 4.22 -0.55 5.84
N VAL A 84 4.73 -0.73 4.62
CA VAL A 84 5.31 -2.00 4.18
C VAL A 84 6.52 -2.36 5.04
N ALA A 85 7.45 -1.43 5.26
CA ALA A 85 8.64 -1.67 6.07
C ALA A 85 8.29 -2.04 7.52
N TRP A 86 7.29 -1.38 8.11
CA TRP A 86 6.79 -1.70 9.44
C TRP A 86 6.24 -3.12 9.52
N CYS A 87 5.47 -3.55 8.53
CA CYS A 87 4.93 -4.91 8.45
C CYS A 87 6.03 -5.95 8.20
N MET A 88 6.97 -5.66 7.30
CA MET A 88 8.11 -6.53 7.00
C MET A 88 9.00 -6.79 8.21
N LYS A 89 9.16 -5.81 9.11
CA LYS A 89 9.88 -6.02 10.38
C LYS A 89 9.23 -7.08 11.29
N LYS A 90 7.91 -7.31 11.13
CA LYS A 90 7.16 -8.36 11.84
C LYS A 90 7.02 -9.65 11.03
N SER A 91 7.32 -9.60 9.74
CA SER A 91 7.31 -10.77 8.85
C SER A 91 8.36 -11.79 9.28
N GLY A 92 8.12 -13.07 8.99
CA GLY A 92 9.02 -14.15 9.41
C GLY A 92 8.87 -14.59 10.87
N GLU A 93 8.28 -13.79 11.76
CA GLU A 93 7.84 -14.24 13.10
C GLU A 93 6.34 -14.56 13.11
N GLU A 94 5.52 -13.60 12.65
CA GLU A 94 4.06 -13.70 12.68
C GLU A 94 3.46 -14.14 11.33
N PHE A 95 4.15 -13.86 10.22
CA PHE A 95 3.59 -14.02 8.86
C PHE A 95 4.39 -14.99 7.99
N SER A 96 3.69 -15.78 7.18
CA SER A 96 4.26 -16.80 6.28
C SER A 96 4.63 -16.27 4.90
N GLY A 97 4.10 -15.10 4.55
CA GLY A 97 4.41 -14.34 3.33
C GLY A 97 3.74 -12.97 3.40
N VAL A 98 4.19 -12.03 2.58
CA VAL A 98 3.71 -10.65 2.53
C VAL A 98 3.27 -10.29 1.12
N TYR A 99 2.04 -9.79 1.02
CA TYR A 99 1.42 -9.33 -0.20
C TYR A 99 1.03 -7.87 -0.05
N VAL A 100 1.21 -7.06 -1.10
CA VAL A 100 0.94 -5.62 -1.06
C VAL A 100 -0.09 -5.26 -2.13
N GLY A 101 -1.09 -4.48 -1.79
CA GLY A 101 -2.11 -4.08 -2.75
C GLY A 101 -2.97 -2.92 -2.31
N GLY A 102 -3.94 -2.60 -3.13
CA GLY A 102 -4.89 -1.54 -2.87
C GLY A 102 -5.86 -1.38 -4.03
N SER A 103 -6.81 -0.47 -3.87
CA SER A 103 -7.80 -0.12 -4.90
C SER A 103 -7.64 1.33 -5.33
N SER A 104 -7.76 1.62 -6.62
CA SER A 104 -7.67 2.96 -7.20
C SER A 104 -6.38 3.69 -6.79
N ALA A 105 -6.45 4.75 -5.98
CA ALA A 105 -5.27 5.45 -5.44
C ALA A 105 -4.32 4.51 -4.70
N GLY A 106 -4.83 3.61 -3.85
CA GLY A 106 -4.00 2.63 -3.16
C GLY A 106 -3.33 1.62 -4.10
N SER A 107 -3.98 1.27 -5.21
CA SER A 107 -3.33 0.49 -6.27
C SER A 107 -2.22 1.27 -6.95
N TYR A 108 -2.37 2.57 -7.15
CA TYR A 108 -1.28 3.42 -7.65
C TYR A 108 -0.08 3.42 -6.69
N LEU A 109 -0.30 3.51 -5.36
CA LEU A 109 0.77 3.38 -4.36
C LEU A 109 1.46 2.01 -4.46
N SER A 110 0.68 0.93 -4.49
CA SER A 110 1.20 -0.44 -4.63
C SER A 110 2.06 -0.61 -5.89
N MET A 111 1.63 -0.06 -7.02
CA MET A 111 2.41 -0.09 -8.27
C MET A 111 3.70 0.71 -8.18
N MET A 112 3.70 1.89 -7.54
CA MET A 112 4.92 2.66 -7.30
C MET A 112 5.92 1.86 -6.45
N LEU A 113 5.47 1.21 -5.37
CA LEU A 113 6.34 0.37 -4.54
C LEU A 113 6.88 -0.87 -5.27
N ALA A 114 6.09 -1.43 -6.19
CA ALA A 114 6.48 -2.60 -6.96
C ALA A 114 7.52 -2.26 -8.04
N PHE A 115 7.34 -1.15 -8.75
CA PHE A 115 8.11 -0.86 -9.96
C PHE A 115 9.27 0.11 -9.71
N ASP A 116 9.12 1.02 -8.75
CA ASP A 116 10.16 1.95 -8.37
C ASP A 116 10.87 1.49 -7.09
N GLU A 117 12.00 0.80 -7.31
CA GLU A 117 12.74 0.11 -6.24
C GLU A 117 13.22 1.05 -5.11
N HIS A 118 13.40 2.34 -5.38
CA HIS A 118 13.99 3.26 -4.39
C HIS A 118 13.13 3.41 -3.13
N TYR A 119 11.80 3.35 -3.25
CA TYR A 119 10.90 3.56 -2.12
C TYR A 119 11.00 2.46 -1.06
N LEU A 120 11.21 1.20 -1.45
CA LEU A 120 11.42 0.11 -0.49
C LEU A 120 12.89 -0.06 -0.13
N MET A 121 13.81 0.20 -1.08
CA MET A 121 15.25 0.06 -0.85
C MET A 121 15.81 1.02 0.20
N GLN A 122 15.17 2.18 0.43
CA GLN A 122 15.54 3.06 1.56
C GLN A 122 15.38 2.38 2.94
N TYR A 123 14.53 1.35 3.03
CA TYR A 123 14.35 0.51 4.22
C TYR A 123 15.16 -0.79 4.16
N GLY A 124 16.01 -0.95 3.13
CA GLY A 124 16.76 -2.18 2.90
C GLY A 124 15.90 -3.34 2.40
N ILE A 125 14.71 -3.06 1.86
CA ILE A 125 13.77 -4.07 1.35
C ILE A 125 13.77 -4.00 -0.17
N SER A 126 14.12 -5.10 -0.83
CA SER A 126 13.93 -5.28 -2.26
C SER A 126 12.45 -5.53 -2.56
N PRO A 127 11.87 -4.91 -3.61
CA PRO A 127 10.50 -5.25 -4.06
C PRO A 127 10.30 -6.75 -4.34
N ASN A 128 11.38 -7.47 -4.68
CA ASN A 128 11.34 -8.92 -4.92
C ASN A 128 11.24 -9.77 -3.63
N GLU A 129 11.35 -9.16 -2.45
CA GLU A 129 11.09 -9.83 -1.17
C GLU A 129 9.60 -9.85 -0.81
N ILE A 130 8.76 -9.11 -1.55
CA ILE A 130 7.30 -9.17 -1.43
C ILE A 130 6.78 -10.34 -2.28
N ASP A 131 6.02 -11.25 -1.67
CA ASP A 131 5.54 -12.48 -2.32
C ASP A 131 4.54 -12.22 -3.46
N GLY A 132 3.85 -11.08 -3.44
CA GLY A 132 2.98 -10.69 -4.53
C GLY A 132 2.38 -9.30 -4.39
N TYR A 133 2.01 -8.73 -5.54
CA TYR A 133 1.35 -7.44 -5.61
C TYR A 133 -0.03 -7.55 -6.25
N PHE A 134 -0.99 -6.81 -5.72
CA PHE A 134 -2.36 -6.71 -6.24
C PHE A 134 -2.66 -5.28 -6.67
N PHE A 135 -3.13 -5.12 -7.91
CA PHE A 135 -3.44 -3.83 -8.52
C PHE A 135 -4.91 -3.76 -8.94
N ASP A 136 -5.79 -3.31 -8.05
CA ASP A 136 -7.20 -3.12 -8.37
C ASP A 136 -7.47 -1.69 -8.86
N ALA A 137 -7.79 -1.53 -10.14
CA ALA A 137 -8.17 -0.26 -10.76
C ALA A 137 -7.15 0.91 -10.56
N GLY A 138 -5.86 0.62 -10.43
CA GLY A 138 -4.80 1.62 -10.28
C GLY A 138 -4.52 2.43 -11.54
N GLN A 139 -4.05 3.65 -11.37
CA GLN A 139 -3.57 4.48 -12.47
C GLN A 139 -2.10 4.17 -12.79
N PRO A 140 -1.77 3.66 -13.99
CA PRO A 140 -0.38 3.34 -14.36
C PRO A 140 0.44 4.56 -14.81
N THR A 141 -0.23 5.67 -15.14
CA THR A 141 0.38 6.94 -15.57
C THR A 141 0.59 7.88 -14.39
N THR A 142 1.10 9.10 -14.63
CA THR A 142 1.14 10.15 -13.60
C THR A 142 -0.26 10.32 -13.00
N HIS A 143 -0.39 10.11 -11.69
CA HIS A 143 -1.69 10.16 -11.02
C HIS A 143 -2.33 11.54 -11.17
N TYR A 144 -3.65 11.61 -11.37
CA TYR A 144 -4.32 12.88 -11.66
C TYR A 144 -4.16 13.93 -10.53
N ASN A 145 -4.00 13.47 -9.29
CA ASN A 145 -3.75 14.33 -8.15
C ASN A 145 -2.38 15.04 -8.29
N VAL A 146 -1.36 14.33 -8.77
CA VAL A 146 -0.03 14.89 -9.05
C VAL A 146 -0.08 15.86 -10.23
N LEU A 147 -0.86 15.56 -11.27
CA LEU A 147 -1.11 16.51 -12.37
C LEU A 147 -1.75 17.80 -11.86
N ARG A 148 -2.73 17.69 -10.96
CA ARG A 148 -3.38 18.84 -10.32
C ARG A 148 -2.41 19.66 -9.48
N GLU A 149 -1.60 19.01 -8.66
CA GLU A 149 -0.56 19.66 -7.86
C GLU A 149 0.37 20.51 -8.74
N ARG A 150 0.71 19.99 -9.94
CA ARG A 150 1.56 20.65 -10.95
C ARG A 150 0.83 21.70 -11.80
N GLY A 151 -0.46 21.96 -11.56
CA GLY A 151 -1.25 22.91 -12.34
C GLY A 151 -1.53 22.46 -13.79
N LEU A 152 -1.49 21.16 -14.05
CA LEU A 152 -1.74 20.56 -15.37
C LEU A 152 -3.19 20.07 -15.50
N ASP A 153 -3.63 19.85 -16.74
CA ASP A 153 -4.91 19.18 -17.02
C ASP A 153 -4.89 17.77 -16.40
N THR A 154 -5.85 17.46 -15.52
CA THR A 154 -5.93 16.17 -14.82
C THR A 154 -6.26 14.99 -15.75
N ARG A 155 -6.60 15.26 -17.01
CA ARG A 155 -6.81 14.25 -18.06
C ARG A 155 -5.57 14.01 -18.91
N LEU A 156 -4.48 14.75 -18.68
CA LEU A 156 -3.24 14.59 -19.40
C LEU A 156 -2.69 13.17 -19.16
N VAL A 157 -2.41 12.45 -20.25
CA VAL A 157 -1.69 11.18 -20.17
C VAL A 157 -0.19 11.50 -20.14
N ARG A 158 0.45 11.28 -18.99
CA ARG A 158 1.87 11.56 -18.78
C ARG A 158 2.56 10.37 -18.14
N VAL A 159 3.80 10.12 -18.58
CA VAL A 159 4.67 9.07 -18.03
C VAL A 159 5.98 9.75 -17.64
N ASP A 160 6.22 9.85 -16.35
CA ASP A 160 7.39 10.45 -15.72
C ASP A 160 7.60 9.84 -14.33
N GLU A 161 8.42 10.46 -13.49
CA GLU A 161 8.77 9.94 -12.15
C GLU A 161 7.56 9.71 -11.22
N ALA A 162 6.40 10.26 -11.54
CA ALA A 162 5.16 10.04 -10.79
C ALA A 162 4.23 9.00 -11.46
N ALA A 163 4.72 8.26 -12.46
CA ALA A 163 3.99 7.21 -13.16
C ALA A 163 4.64 5.84 -12.90
N PRO A 164 3.92 4.84 -12.36
CA PRO A 164 4.52 3.54 -12.09
C PRO A 164 5.17 2.91 -13.34
N ILE A 165 4.55 3.06 -14.51
CA ILE A 165 5.07 2.46 -15.75
C ILE A 165 6.35 3.11 -16.27
N TYR A 166 6.75 4.26 -15.72
CA TYR A 166 8.04 4.89 -16.04
C TYR A 166 9.22 4.02 -15.60
N PHE A 167 9.02 3.16 -14.58
CA PHE A 167 10.07 2.34 -13.99
C PHE A 167 10.09 0.89 -14.50
N LEU A 168 9.15 0.53 -15.39
CA LEU A 168 9.18 -0.77 -16.04
C LEU A 168 10.41 -0.86 -16.95
N LYS A 169 11.34 -1.74 -16.58
CA LYS A 169 12.53 -2.05 -17.37
C LYS A 169 12.17 -3.10 -18.43
N ASP A 170 12.84 -3.07 -19.58
CA ASP A 170 12.67 -4.11 -20.61
C ASP A 170 12.88 -5.50 -19.97
N ALA A 171 12.00 -6.44 -20.30
CA ALA A 171 12.20 -7.84 -19.93
C ALA A 171 13.50 -8.32 -20.60
N LYS A 172 14.50 -8.66 -19.79
CA LYS A 172 15.72 -9.32 -20.27
C LYS A 172 15.45 -10.75 -20.70
#